data_AF-A0A0M1J4W7-F1
#
_entry.id   AF-A0A0M1J4W7-F1
#
_cell.length_a   1.000
_cell.length_b   1.000
_cell.length_c   1.000
_cell.angle_alpha   90.00
_cell.angle_beta   90.00
_cell.angle_gamma   90.00
#
_symmetry.space_group_name_H-M   'P 1'
#
loop_
_entity.id
_entity.type
_entity.pdbx_description
1 polymer ?
#
loop_
_entity_poly.entity_id
_entity_poly.type
_entity_poly.pdbx_seq_one_letter_code
_entity_poly.pdbx_strand_id
1 'polypeptide(L)'
;MSIGHRIGIGFTLMLLVLGLVVAIATIGIWYIVNSAEDLLENNRLRTMLIEREVDHLEWEEDLYLFATEVQIHTLNIPLDSTDCKFGRWLYGPERKLTEAKIPELIPLFKAIEGPHELLHQSAKKIKYTRRNIDHNLPQFFINNALQHALWLGNLAIEIKNRSILDQTQINYENCPLNKWLGSDHGREIIANWPADSANQWSLLRQNHAALHASAQSIMMQIAEDKTNTTEASNNLNSLFIGDIMPKFYKVIESIDILQKTVNSDISGGNQASAIFHTESSPNHMKMQKLFHQIREVVDKNTVTDEKMLMLAWKTLVLIMWVGIISIFLAGLMATRLQRSIVLPLHFLSNQL
;
A
#
# COMPACT_ATOMS: atom_id res chain seq x y z
N MET A 1 -31.34 -80.43 11.00
CA MET A 1 -31.42 -79.17 10.22
C MET A 1 -31.82 -79.45 8.78
N SER A 2 -32.86 -78.78 8.28
CA SER A 2 -33.27 -78.86 6.87
C SER A 2 -32.23 -78.20 5.94
N ILE A 3 -32.24 -78.58 4.66
CA ILE A 3 -31.33 -78.06 3.63
C ILE A 3 -31.45 -76.52 3.53
N GLY A 4 -32.68 -75.99 3.58
CA GLY A 4 -32.94 -74.55 3.58
C GLY A 4 -32.29 -73.78 4.74
N HIS A 5 -32.27 -74.35 5.95
CA HIS A 5 -31.61 -73.70 7.09
C HIS A 5 -30.09 -73.60 6.90
N ARG A 6 -29.45 -74.58 6.26
CA ARG A 6 -27.99 -74.57 6.03
C ARG A 6 -27.59 -73.54 4.97
N ILE A 7 -28.38 -73.45 3.90
CA ILE A 7 -28.20 -72.43 2.85
C ILE A 7 -28.47 -71.02 3.42
N GLY A 8 -29.53 -70.87 4.20
CA GLY A 8 -29.90 -69.61 4.84
C GLY A 8 -28.80 -69.05 5.74
N ILE A 9 -28.15 -69.88 6.57
CA ILE A 9 -27.03 -69.44 7.43
C ILE A 9 -25.85 -68.93 6.59
N GLY A 10 -25.54 -69.60 5.47
CA GLY A 10 -24.47 -69.18 4.57
C GLY A 10 -24.73 -67.82 3.94
N PHE A 11 -25.94 -67.62 3.42
CA PHE A 11 -26.37 -66.34 2.86
C PHE A 11 -26.41 -65.23 3.91
N THR A 12 -26.94 -65.50 5.10
CA THR A 12 -26.99 -64.50 6.19
C THR A 12 -25.59 -64.09 6.62
N LEU A 13 -24.66 -65.03 6.78
CA LEU A 13 -23.28 -64.69 7.15
C LEU A 13 -22.59 -63.86 6.05
N MET A 14 -22.78 -64.23 4.78
CA MET A 14 -22.25 -63.47 3.65
C MET A 14 -22.80 -62.04 3.61
N LEU A 15 -24.11 -61.87 3.82
CA LEU A 15 -24.74 -60.55 3.89
C LEU A 15 -24.25 -59.73 5.08
N LEU A 16 -24.02 -60.34 6.24
CA LEU A 16 -23.46 -59.66 7.41
C LEU A 16 -22.04 -59.17 7.15
N VAL A 17 -21.20 -59.99 6.53
CA VAL A 17 -19.82 -59.63 6.18
C VAL A 17 -19.81 -58.51 5.13
N LEU A 18 -20.68 -58.61 4.11
CA LEU A 18 -20.83 -57.55 3.12
C LEU A 18 -21.30 -56.23 3.77
N GLY A 19 -22.29 -56.30 4.66
CA GLY A 19 -22.78 -55.16 5.42
C GLY A 19 -21.68 -54.52 6.27
N LEU A 20 -20.82 -55.33 6.89
CA LEU A 20 -19.68 -54.85 7.67
C LEU A 20 -18.66 -54.10 6.80
N VAL A 21 -18.33 -54.64 5.63
CA VAL A 21 -17.43 -53.95 4.67
C VAL A 21 -18.01 -52.60 4.25
N VAL A 22 -19.30 -52.58 3.89
CA VAL A 22 -19.99 -51.34 3.50
C VAL A 22 -20.00 -50.33 4.65
N ALA A 23 -20.27 -50.77 5.88
CA ALA A 23 -20.27 -49.90 7.06
C ALA A 23 -18.88 -49.29 7.31
N ILE A 24 -17.82 -50.11 7.30
CA ILE A 24 -16.43 -49.64 7.49
C ILE A 24 -16.04 -48.66 6.38
N ALA A 25 -16.34 -48.99 5.12
CA ALA A 25 -16.04 -48.12 4.00
C ALA A 25 -16.77 -46.78 4.11
N THR A 26 -18.05 -46.80 4.48
CA THR A 26 -18.86 -45.57 4.62
C THR A 26 -18.33 -44.68 5.75
N ILE A 27 -18.02 -45.26 6.91
CA ILE A 27 -17.47 -44.51 8.06
C ILE A 27 -16.09 -43.95 7.73
N GLY A 28 -15.22 -44.74 7.10
CA GLY A 28 -13.89 -44.31 6.70
C GLY A 28 -13.92 -43.19 5.67
N ILE A 29 -14.76 -43.30 4.64
CA ILE A 29 -14.95 -42.24 3.63
C ILE A 29 -15.51 -40.98 4.29
N TRP A 30 -16.52 -41.10 5.15
CA TRP A 30 -17.10 -39.95 5.87
C TRP A 30 -16.05 -39.18 6.67
N TYR A 31 -15.19 -39.88 7.40
CA TYR A 31 -14.12 -39.26 8.18
C TYR A 31 -13.07 -38.56 7.30
N ILE A 32 -12.70 -39.17 6.16
CA ILE A 32 -11.76 -38.57 5.19
C ILE A 32 -12.35 -37.30 4.59
N VAL A 33 -13.61 -37.34 4.16
CA VAL A 33 -14.30 -36.18 3.56
C VAL A 33 -14.42 -35.03 4.55
N ASN A 34 -14.84 -35.28 5.79
CA ASN A 34 -14.95 -34.23 6.81
C ASN A 34 -13.57 -33.63 7.13
N SER A 35 -12.54 -34.48 7.26
CA SER A 35 -11.17 -34.00 7.49
C SER A 35 -10.65 -33.17 6.30
N ALA A 36 -11.11 -33.44 5.08
CA ALA A 36 -10.76 -32.67 3.89
C ALA A 36 -11.45 -31.32 3.83
N GLU A 37 -12.69 -31.23 4.29
CA GLU A 37 -13.41 -29.97 4.40
C GLU A 37 -12.73 -29.03 5.40
N ASP A 38 -12.39 -29.53 6.60
CA ASP A 38 -11.65 -28.77 7.62
C ASP A 38 -10.28 -28.29 7.10
N LEU A 39 -9.58 -29.15 6.35
CA LEU A 39 -8.31 -28.81 5.70
C LEU A 39 -8.45 -27.69 4.68
N LEU A 40 -9.45 -27.77 3.81
CA LEU A 40 -9.70 -26.79 2.77
C LEU A 40 -10.02 -25.42 3.37
N GLU A 41 -10.82 -25.38 4.43
CA GLU A 41 -11.16 -24.12 5.09
C GLU A 41 -9.97 -23.48 5.79
N ASN A 42 -9.19 -24.27 6.54
CA ASN A 42 -7.98 -23.76 7.19
C ASN A 42 -6.95 -23.27 6.16
N ASN A 43 -6.79 -23.98 5.03
CA ASN A 43 -5.94 -23.54 3.94
C ASN A 43 -6.45 -22.24 3.30
N ARG A 44 -7.78 -22.06 3.14
CA ARG A 44 -8.35 -20.79 2.66
C ARG A 44 -8.05 -19.64 3.62
N LEU A 45 -8.21 -19.85 4.92
CA LEU A 45 -7.87 -18.86 5.93
C LEU A 45 -6.39 -18.49 5.87
N ARG A 46 -5.51 -19.49 5.80
CA ARG A 46 -4.06 -19.30 5.69
C ARG A 46 -3.68 -18.51 4.45
N THR A 47 -4.21 -18.88 3.29
CA THR A 47 -3.98 -18.15 2.03
C THR A 47 -4.46 -16.71 2.14
N MET A 48 -5.67 -16.49 2.67
CA MET A 48 -6.21 -15.15 2.88
C MET A 48 -5.29 -14.30 3.76
N LEU A 49 -4.80 -14.84 4.89
CA LEU A 49 -3.87 -14.12 5.77
C LEU A 49 -2.57 -13.73 5.07
N ILE A 50 -2.00 -14.62 4.26
CA ILE A 50 -0.79 -14.35 3.47
C ILE A 50 -1.05 -13.25 2.44
N GLU A 51 -2.16 -13.35 1.70
CA GLU A 51 -2.53 -12.30 0.73
C GLU A 51 -2.73 -10.95 1.41
N ARG A 52 -3.35 -10.91 2.60
CA ARG A 52 -3.54 -9.66 3.35
C ARG A 52 -2.23 -9.08 3.86
N GLU A 53 -1.27 -9.91 4.27
CA GLU A 53 0.07 -9.46 4.63
C GLU A 53 0.80 -8.86 3.41
N VAL A 54 0.70 -9.50 2.24
CA VAL A 54 1.25 -8.98 0.97
C VAL A 54 0.56 -7.68 0.53
N ASP A 55 -0.78 -7.61 0.60
CA ASP A 55 -1.51 -6.37 0.29
C ASP A 55 -1.03 -5.20 1.17
N HIS A 56 -0.64 -5.45 2.43
CA HIS A 56 -0.12 -4.40 3.32
C HIS A 56 1.36 -4.06 3.06
N LEU A 57 2.15 -5.00 2.54
CA LEU A 57 3.51 -4.71 2.07
C LEU A 57 3.49 -3.74 0.88
N GLU A 58 2.65 -4.02 -0.11
CA GLU A 58 2.45 -3.13 -1.28
C GLU A 58 1.90 -1.76 -0.85
N TRP A 59 0.91 -1.75 0.06
CA TRP A 59 0.36 -0.53 0.62
C TRP A 59 1.41 0.32 1.37
N GLU A 60 2.33 -0.32 2.11
CA GLU A 60 3.40 0.37 2.83
C GLU A 60 4.43 0.95 1.85
N GLU A 61 4.76 0.24 0.77
CA GLU A 61 5.66 0.73 -0.27
C GLU A 61 5.11 2.00 -0.93
N ASP A 62 3.83 2.00 -1.31
CA ASP A 62 3.16 3.19 -1.87
C ASP A 62 3.19 4.37 -0.89
N LEU A 63 2.95 4.10 0.41
CA LEU A 63 3.02 5.12 1.45
C LEU A 63 4.45 5.64 1.65
N TYR A 64 5.45 4.76 1.61
CA TYR A 64 6.87 5.11 1.70
C TYR A 64 7.27 6.03 0.56
N LEU A 65 6.99 5.63 -0.68
CA LEU A 65 7.29 6.42 -1.88
C LEU A 65 6.60 7.79 -1.79
N PHE A 66 5.32 7.84 -1.42
CA PHE A 66 4.67 9.13 -1.18
C PHE A 66 5.30 9.92 -0.03
N ALA A 67 5.78 9.28 1.04
CA ALA A 67 6.38 9.99 2.17
C ALA A 67 7.78 10.55 1.85
N THR A 68 8.59 9.84 1.06
CA THR A 68 10.01 10.16 0.83
C THR A 68 10.33 10.69 -0.56
N GLU A 69 9.64 10.24 -1.61
CA GLU A 69 9.97 10.55 -2.99
C GLU A 69 9.25 11.80 -3.48
N VAL A 70 9.99 12.89 -3.67
CA VAL A 70 9.52 14.22 -4.07
C VAL A 70 8.56 14.21 -5.27
N GLN A 71 8.84 13.35 -6.25
CA GLN A 71 8.10 13.31 -7.52
C GLN A 71 6.71 12.67 -7.38
N ILE A 72 6.42 12.03 -6.25
CA ILE A 72 5.12 11.41 -5.99
C ILE A 72 4.21 12.45 -5.33
N HIS A 73 3.21 12.88 -6.10
CA HIS A 73 2.29 13.97 -5.76
C HIS A 73 0.91 13.50 -5.29
N THR A 74 0.58 12.24 -5.50
CA THR A 74 -0.74 11.68 -5.18
C THR A 74 -0.60 10.39 -4.41
N LEU A 75 -1.38 10.26 -3.34
CA LEU A 75 -1.49 9.02 -2.56
C LEU A 75 -2.86 8.37 -2.78
N ASN A 76 -2.84 7.23 -3.49
CA ASN A 76 -4.02 6.47 -3.92
C ASN A 76 -4.14 5.12 -3.19
N ILE A 77 -4.03 5.15 -1.86
CA ILE A 77 -4.20 3.96 -1.03
C ILE A 77 -5.43 4.11 -0.11
N PRO A 78 -6.11 3.02 0.31
CA PRO A 78 -7.15 3.08 1.32
C PRO A 78 -6.62 3.65 2.63
N LEU A 79 -7.29 4.68 3.14
CA LEU A 79 -6.90 5.37 4.37
C LEU A 79 -7.67 4.91 5.58
N ASP A 80 -8.89 4.39 5.40
CA ASP A 80 -9.64 3.80 6.49
C ASP A 80 -9.23 2.35 6.71
N SER A 81 -9.03 1.97 7.98
CA SER A 81 -8.66 0.61 8.33
C SER A 81 -9.77 -0.38 7.97
N THR A 82 -11.03 0.06 7.96
CA THR A 82 -12.18 -0.80 7.64
C THR A 82 -12.40 -0.97 6.13
N ASP A 83 -11.79 -0.11 5.31
CA ASP A 83 -11.91 -0.11 3.86
C ASP A 83 -10.88 -1.03 3.17
N CYS A 84 -9.85 -1.51 3.87
CA CYS A 84 -8.91 -2.47 3.29
C CYS A 84 -9.52 -3.88 3.28
N LYS A 85 -9.00 -4.79 2.43
CA LYS A 85 -9.52 -6.16 2.33
C LYS A 85 -9.42 -6.90 3.68
N PHE A 86 -8.36 -6.64 4.44
CA PHE A 86 -8.18 -7.24 5.77
C PHE A 86 -9.16 -6.66 6.78
N GLY A 87 -9.34 -5.34 6.81
CA GLY A 87 -10.28 -4.66 7.69
C GLY A 87 -11.72 -5.13 7.49
N ARG A 88 -12.18 -5.20 6.23
CA ARG A 88 -13.51 -5.75 5.92
C ARG A 88 -13.71 -7.14 6.48
N TRP A 89 -12.69 -7.99 6.40
CA TRP A 89 -12.73 -9.34 6.96
C TRP A 89 -12.65 -9.35 8.49
N LEU A 90 -11.74 -8.55 9.07
CA LEU A 90 -11.48 -8.45 10.51
C LEU A 90 -12.69 -7.92 11.29
N TYR A 91 -13.49 -7.06 10.66
CA TYR A 91 -14.74 -6.53 11.24
C TYR A 91 -15.99 -7.21 10.67
N GLY A 92 -15.82 -8.18 9.78
CA GLY A 92 -16.89 -8.92 9.12
C GLY A 92 -17.41 -10.12 9.92
N PRO A 93 -18.50 -10.76 9.47
CA PRO A 93 -19.03 -11.98 10.08
C PRO A 93 -18.06 -13.17 10.02
N GLU A 94 -17.16 -13.19 9.04
CA GLU A 94 -16.20 -14.28 8.80
C GLU A 94 -15.25 -14.46 9.99
N ARG A 95 -14.82 -13.37 10.63
CA ARG A 95 -14.02 -13.45 11.86
C ARG A 95 -14.71 -14.27 12.94
N LYS A 96 -16.00 -14.06 13.17
CA LYS A 96 -16.75 -14.78 14.21
C LYS A 96 -16.85 -16.27 13.90
N LEU A 97 -16.98 -16.63 12.62
CA LEU A 97 -16.97 -18.02 12.19
C LEU A 97 -15.60 -18.67 12.44
N THR A 98 -14.51 -17.95 12.15
CA THR A 98 -13.14 -18.41 12.44
C THR A 98 -12.89 -18.54 13.94
N GLU A 99 -13.30 -17.56 14.75
CA GLU A 99 -13.14 -17.58 16.21
C GLU A 99 -13.94 -18.71 16.87
N ALA A 100 -15.12 -19.05 16.35
CA ALA A 100 -15.91 -20.18 16.83
C ALA A 100 -15.21 -21.54 16.57
N LYS A 101 -14.44 -21.64 15.48
CA LYS A 101 -13.68 -22.84 15.11
C LYS A 101 -12.33 -22.92 15.82
N ILE A 102 -11.64 -21.79 15.97
CA ILE A 102 -10.31 -21.69 16.59
C ILE A 102 -10.34 -20.57 17.66
N PRO A 103 -10.83 -20.86 18.88
CA PRO A 103 -10.94 -19.84 19.94
C PRO A 103 -9.61 -19.20 20.35
N GLU A 104 -8.49 -19.88 20.14
CA GLU A 104 -7.13 -19.36 20.38
C GLU A 104 -6.81 -18.10 19.54
N LEU A 105 -7.53 -17.87 18.43
CA LEU A 105 -7.33 -16.70 17.57
C LEU A 105 -7.99 -15.43 18.11
N ILE A 106 -8.99 -15.53 19.00
CA ILE A 106 -9.71 -14.39 19.58
C ILE A 106 -8.75 -13.32 20.14
N PRO A 107 -7.79 -13.65 21.04
CA PRO A 107 -6.88 -12.64 21.57
C PRO A 107 -5.94 -12.06 20.50
N LEU A 108 -5.57 -12.82 19.47
CA LEU A 108 -4.67 -12.37 18.41
C LEU A 108 -5.36 -11.42 17.42
N PHE A 109 -6.60 -11.75 17.00
CA PHE A 109 -7.41 -10.84 16.21
C PHE A 109 -7.76 -9.57 16.98
N LYS A 110 -7.98 -9.67 18.29
CA LYS A 110 -8.14 -8.46 19.11
C LYS A 110 -6.86 -7.63 19.17
N ALA A 111 -5.70 -8.27 19.27
CA ALA A 111 -4.41 -7.58 19.36
C ALA A 111 -4.01 -6.87 18.06
N ILE A 112 -4.39 -7.39 16.88
CA ILE A 112 -4.02 -6.80 15.59
C ILE A 112 -4.86 -5.58 15.21
N GLU A 113 -6.06 -5.41 15.77
CA GLU A 113 -6.93 -4.23 15.55
C GLU A 113 -6.19 -2.91 15.83
N GLY A 114 -5.46 -2.84 16.96
CA GLY A 114 -4.74 -1.64 17.38
C GLY A 114 -3.65 -1.16 16.41
N PRO A 115 -2.62 -1.98 16.12
CA PRO A 115 -1.57 -1.59 15.17
C PRO A 115 -2.11 -1.38 13.75
N HIS A 116 -3.15 -2.11 13.33
CA HIS A 116 -3.81 -1.90 12.04
C HIS A 116 -4.48 -0.53 11.94
N GLU A 117 -5.28 -0.15 12.94
CA GLU A 117 -5.88 1.18 13.01
C GLU A 117 -4.82 2.29 13.02
N LEU A 118 -3.78 2.12 13.83
CA LEU A 118 -2.69 3.10 13.93
C LEU A 118 -1.90 3.26 12.63
N LEU A 119 -1.69 2.17 11.88
CA LEU A 119 -1.05 2.19 10.56
C LEU A 119 -1.86 3.04 9.55
N HIS A 120 -3.17 2.82 9.50
CA HIS A 120 -4.05 3.61 8.62
C HIS A 120 -4.17 5.08 9.06
N GLN A 121 -4.19 5.33 10.38
CA GLN A 121 -4.15 6.69 10.91
C GLN A 121 -2.84 7.43 10.58
N SER A 122 -1.70 6.75 10.63
CA SER A 122 -0.42 7.38 10.26
C SER A 122 -0.37 7.72 8.77
N ALA A 123 -0.95 6.89 7.89
CA ALA A 123 -1.12 7.24 6.48
C ALA A 123 -2.00 8.47 6.27
N LYS A 124 -3.12 8.59 7.00
CA LYS A 124 -3.96 9.81 6.99
C LYS A 124 -3.12 11.03 7.38
N LYS A 125 -2.32 10.94 8.46
CA LYS A 125 -1.42 12.03 8.88
C LYS A 125 -0.42 12.40 7.78
N ILE A 126 0.29 11.42 7.22
CA ILE A 126 1.27 11.61 6.14
C ILE A 126 0.64 12.35 4.95
N LYS A 127 -0.54 11.92 4.50
CA LYS A 127 -1.25 12.53 3.37
C LYS A 127 -1.56 14.00 3.59
N TYR A 128 -1.97 14.39 4.80
CA TYR A 128 -2.33 15.78 5.10
C TYR A 128 -1.13 16.65 5.47
N THR A 129 -0.04 16.06 5.96
CA THR A 129 1.21 16.76 6.27
C THR A 129 1.99 17.10 5.00
N ARG A 130 1.97 16.24 3.99
CA ARG A 130 2.73 16.44 2.76
C ARG A 130 1.96 17.27 1.72
N ARG A 131 2.52 18.43 1.34
CA ARG A 131 2.10 19.22 0.18
C ARG A 131 3.06 18.99 -1.00
N ASN A 132 2.63 19.27 -2.22
CA ASN A 132 3.48 19.15 -3.41
C ASN A 132 4.59 20.21 -3.40
N ILE A 133 5.84 19.77 -3.56
CA ILE A 133 7.02 20.64 -3.48
C ILE A 133 7.83 20.50 -4.76
N ASP A 134 8.20 21.62 -5.39
CA ASP A 134 9.31 21.68 -6.34
C ASP A 134 10.57 22.10 -5.58
N HIS A 135 11.51 21.16 -5.44
CA HIS A 135 12.73 21.32 -4.62
C HIS A 135 13.75 22.29 -5.22
N ASN A 136 13.59 22.69 -6.48
CA ASN A 136 14.46 23.69 -7.10
C ASN A 136 14.01 25.11 -6.77
N LEU A 137 12.73 25.30 -6.38
CA LEU A 137 12.18 26.61 -6.11
C LEU A 137 12.83 27.39 -4.97
N PRO A 138 13.20 26.79 -3.82
CA PRO A 138 13.85 27.55 -2.74
C PRO A 138 15.15 28.17 -3.24
N GLN A 139 15.99 27.37 -3.91
CA GLN A 139 17.26 27.86 -4.44
C GLN A 139 17.04 28.83 -5.61
N PHE A 140 16.03 28.60 -6.45
CA PHE A 140 15.64 29.52 -7.50
C PHE A 140 15.30 30.91 -6.94
N PHE A 141 14.49 31.00 -5.89
CA PHE A 141 14.14 32.28 -5.26
C PHE A 141 15.35 32.96 -4.62
N ILE A 142 16.19 32.22 -3.88
CA ILE A 142 17.43 32.76 -3.30
C ILE A 142 18.34 33.33 -4.39
N ASN A 143 18.56 32.56 -5.46
CA ASN A 143 19.43 32.95 -6.56
C ASN A 143 18.91 34.21 -7.26
N ASN A 144 17.60 34.29 -7.48
CA ASN A 144 17.02 35.47 -8.12
C ASN A 144 17.06 36.70 -7.19
N ALA A 145 16.76 36.56 -5.89
CA ALA A 145 16.89 37.67 -4.93
C ALA A 145 18.33 38.21 -4.89
N LEU A 146 19.32 37.32 -4.81
CA LEU A 146 20.73 37.69 -4.81
C LEU A 146 21.16 38.35 -6.13
N GLN A 147 20.76 37.79 -7.28
CA GLN A 147 21.06 38.37 -8.59
C GLN A 147 20.50 39.79 -8.72
N HIS A 148 19.28 40.04 -8.25
CA HIS A 148 18.69 41.38 -8.27
C HIS A 148 19.40 42.34 -7.31
N ALA A 149 19.85 41.88 -6.14
CA ALA A 149 20.64 42.71 -5.23
C ALA A 149 21.99 43.12 -5.84
N LEU A 150 22.66 42.19 -6.51
CA LEU A 150 23.92 42.47 -7.23
C LEU A 150 23.68 43.42 -8.42
N TRP A 151 22.62 43.18 -9.20
CA TRP A 151 22.21 44.04 -10.30
C TRP A 151 21.90 45.47 -9.82
N LEU A 152 21.20 45.62 -8.70
CA LEU A 152 20.90 46.92 -8.11
C LEU A 152 22.18 47.66 -7.67
N GLY A 153 23.16 46.95 -7.10
CA GLY A 153 24.47 47.50 -6.76
C GLY A 153 25.23 48.00 -8.00
N ASN A 154 25.26 47.21 -9.07
CA ASN A 154 25.87 47.61 -10.34
C ASN A 154 25.14 48.80 -10.95
N LEU A 155 23.81 48.80 -10.95
CA LEU A 155 22.98 49.91 -11.41
C LEU A 155 23.32 51.21 -10.67
N ALA A 156 23.49 51.17 -9.35
CA ALA A 156 23.91 52.33 -8.58
C ALA A 156 25.30 52.86 -8.98
N ILE A 157 26.25 51.96 -9.27
CA ILE A 157 27.60 52.32 -9.75
C ILE A 157 27.51 52.99 -11.13
N GLU A 158 26.76 52.41 -12.07
CA GLU A 158 26.63 52.98 -13.41
C GLU A 158 25.89 54.32 -13.41
N ILE A 159 24.85 54.47 -12.56
CA ILE A 159 24.17 55.75 -12.36
C ILE A 159 25.15 56.80 -11.84
N LYS A 160 25.95 56.47 -10.83
CA LYS A 160 26.98 57.37 -10.27
C LYS A 160 28.03 57.76 -11.31
N ASN A 161 28.42 56.82 -12.17
CA ASN A 161 29.41 57.03 -13.22
C ASN A 161 28.82 57.64 -14.51
N ARG A 162 27.49 57.76 -14.58
CA ARG A 162 26.73 58.17 -15.79
C ARG A 162 27.05 57.32 -17.01
N SER A 163 27.26 56.04 -16.77
CA SER A 163 27.46 55.03 -17.80
C SER A 163 26.13 54.43 -18.22
N ILE A 164 26.01 54.07 -19.50
CA ILE A 164 24.84 53.37 -20.03
C ILE A 164 25.02 51.87 -19.80
N LEU A 165 24.08 51.25 -19.08
CA LEU A 165 24.01 49.79 -18.94
C LEU A 165 23.66 49.13 -20.28
N ASP A 166 24.14 47.90 -20.46
CA ASP A 166 23.72 47.04 -21.56
C ASP A 166 22.19 46.82 -21.51
N GLN A 167 21.51 47.04 -22.64
CA GLN A 167 20.06 46.81 -22.78
C GLN A 167 19.65 45.38 -22.42
N THR A 168 20.55 44.40 -22.59
CA THR A 168 20.28 43.02 -22.20
C THR A 168 20.06 42.87 -20.68
N GLN A 169 20.69 43.74 -19.87
CA GLN A 169 20.58 43.74 -18.41
C GLN A 169 19.36 44.54 -17.90
N ILE A 170 18.81 45.42 -18.73
CA ILE A 170 17.65 46.25 -18.38
C ILE A 170 16.35 45.57 -18.82
N ASN A 171 16.35 44.84 -19.94
CA ASN A 171 15.17 44.15 -20.43
C ASN A 171 14.78 42.97 -19.51
N TYR A 172 13.67 43.15 -18.79
CA TYR A 172 13.16 42.15 -17.87
C TYR A 172 12.74 40.83 -18.54
N GLU A 173 12.47 40.82 -19.86
CA GLU A 173 12.13 39.59 -20.59
C GLU A 173 13.28 38.58 -20.63
N ASN A 174 14.52 39.07 -20.55
CA ASN A 174 15.71 38.23 -20.49
C ASN A 174 15.94 37.63 -19.09
N CYS A 175 15.33 38.22 -18.05
CA CYS A 175 15.50 37.82 -16.66
C CYS A 175 14.97 36.39 -16.41
N PRO A 176 15.76 35.49 -15.80
CA PRO A 176 15.29 34.15 -15.43
C PRO A 176 14.02 34.16 -14.59
N LEU A 177 13.88 35.13 -13.67
CA LEU A 177 12.68 35.30 -12.85
C LEU A 177 11.45 35.56 -13.73
N ASN A 178 11.54 36.47 -14.69
CA ASN A 178 10.42 36.77 -15.59
C ASN A 178 10.04 35.58 -16.49
N LYS A 179 11.05 34.86 -17.01
CA LYS A 179 10.80 33.66 -17.83
C LYS A 179 10.00 32.62 -17.05
N TRP A 180 10.31 32.43 -15.78
CA TRP A 180 9.54 31.55 -14.91
C TRP A 180 8.16 32.12 -14.57
N LEU A 181 8.05 33.41 -14.21
CA LEU A 181 6.78 34.08 -13.93
C LEU A 181 5.79 34.04 -15.11
N GLY A 182 6.31 33.98 -16.34
CA GLY A 182 5.54 33.85 -17.57
C GLY A 182 5.29 32.42 -18.06
N SER A 183 5.91 31.40 -17.44
CA SER A 183 5.84 30.00 -17.88
C SER A 183 4.55 29.28 -17.47
N ASP A 184 4.18 28.22 -18.20
CA ASP A 184 3.09 27.31 -17.79
C ASP A 184 3.43 26.57 -16.49
N HIS A 185 4.69 26.11 -16.36
CA HIS A 185 5.21 25.48 -15.14
C HIS A 185 4.99 26.35 -13.90
N GLY A 186 5.36 27.63 -13.99
CA GLY A 186 5.16 28.59 -12.91
C GLY A 186 3.68 28.78 -12.54
N ARG A 187 2.79 28.84 -13.53
CA ARG A 187 1.34 28.94 -13.30
C ARG A 187 0.77 27.70 -12.61
N GLU A 188 1.19 26.52 -13.03
CA GLU A 188 0.72 25.24 -12.48
C GLU A 188 1.12 25.08 -11.01
N ILE A 189 2.37 25.40 -10.67
CA ILE A 189 2.85 25.37 -9.28
C ILE A 189 2.00 26.27 -8.39
N ILE A 190 1.80 27.52 -8.79
CA ILE A 190 1.08 28.51 -7.99
C ILE A 190 -0.41 28.19 -7.87
N ALA A 191 -1.01 27.57 -8.88
CA ALA A 191 -2.40 27.14 -8.81
C ALA A 191 -2.64 26.12 -7.68
N ASN A 192 -1.59 25.39 -7.27
CA ASN A 192 -1.64 24.40 -6.20
C ASN A 192 -1.18 24.95 -4.84
N TRP A 193 -0.82 26.23 -4.74
CA TRP A 193 -0.40 26.89 -3.50
C TRP A 193 -1.58 27.57 -2.79
N PRO A 194 -1.42 27.97 -1.51
CA PRO A 194 -2.44 28.75 -0.82
C PRO A 194 -2.88 29.99 -1.62
N ALA A 195 -4.15 30.39 -1.48
CA ALA A 195 -4.73 31.48 -2.28
C ALA A 195 -3.92 32.80 -2.21
N ASP A 196 -3.32 33.10 -1.06
CA ASP A 196 -2.46 34.28 -0.89
C ASP A 196 -1.21 34.24 -1.78
N SER A 197 -0.68 33.05 -2.09
CA SER A 197 0.47 32.90 -2.97
C SER A 197 0.19 33.34 -4.40
N ALA A 198 -1.04 33.15 -4.90
CA ALA A 198 -1.43 33.64 -6.23
C ALA A 198 -1.45 35.18 -6.29
N ASN A 199 -1.92 35.83 -5.21
CA ASN A 199 -1.86 37.28 -5.09
C ASN A 199 -0.41 37.77 -5.07
N GLN A 200 0.46 37.12 -4.28
CA GLN A 200 1.88 37.46 -4.21
C GLN A 200 2.62 37.23 -5.53
N TRP A 201 2.26 36.19 -6.29
CA TRP A 201 2.77 35.97 -7.63
C TRP A 201 2.44 37.13 -8.58
N SER A 202 1.17 37.57 -8.57
CA SER A 202 0.73 38.69 -9.39
C SER A 202 1.44 39.98 -9.01
N LEU A 203 1.59 40.24 -7.71
CA LEU A 203 2.34 41.40 -7.19
C LEU A 203 3.81 41.34 -7.60
N LEU A 204 4.46 40.18 -7.48
CA LEU A 204 5.85 39.99 -7.89
C LEU A 204 6.02 40.31 -9.38
N ARG A 205 5.15 39.79 -10.24
CA ARG A 205 5.20 40.07 -11.68
C ARG A 205 5.03 41.55 -12.00
N GLN A 206 4.10 42.24 -11.33
CA GLN A 206 3.88 43.68 -11.52
C GLN A 206 5.08 44.50 -11.02
N ASN A 207 5.53 44.26 -9.79
CA ASN A 207 6.62 45.01 -9.17
C ASN A 207 7.96 44.76 -9.87
N HIS A 208 8.19 43.55 -10.37
CA HIS A 208 9.37 43.21 -11.15
C HIS A 208 9.43 43.97 -12.48
N ALA A 209 8.32 43.97 -13.25
CA ALA A 209 8.25 44.74 -14.48
C ALA A 209 8.43 46.26 -14.22
N ALA A 210 7.81 46.78 -13.15
CA ALA A 210 7.95 48.17 -12.75
C ALA A 210 9.39 48.53 -12.35
N LEU A 211 10.10 47.65 -11.64
CA LEU A 211 11.50 47.85 -11.26
C LEU A 211 12.38 48.03 -12.49
N HIS A 212 12.28 47.11 -13.46
CA HIS A 212 13.05 47.18 -14.70
C HIS A 212 12.71 48.41 -15.55
N ALA A 213 11.41 48.76 -15.66
CA ALA A 213 10.98 49.96 -16.36
C ALA A 213 11.57 51.25 -15.75
N SER A 214 11.74 51.27 -14.42
CA SER A 214 12.33 52.41 -13.70
C SER A 214 13.82 52.54 -13.98
N ALA A 215 14.55 51.42 -13.98
CA ALA A 215 15.95 51.39 -14.39
C ALA A 215 16.13 51.84 -15.85
N GLN A 216 15.23 51.41 -16.74
CA GLN A 216 15.24 51.84 -18.14
C GLN A 216 15.03 53.34 -18.29
N SER A 217 14.08 53.92 -17.54
CA SER A 217 13.81 55.36 -17.55
C SER A 217 15.03 56.17 -17.11
N ILE A 218 15.73 55.76 -16.05
CA ILE A 218 16.96 56.43 -15.61
C ILE A 218 18.05 56.32 -16.68
N MET A 219 18.19 55.17 -17.33
CA MET A 219 19.20 54.97 -18.39
C MET A 219 18.93 55.82 -19.63
N MET A 220 17.66 56.05 -19.99
CA MET A 220 17.30 57.00 -21.05
C MET A 220 17.68 58.43 -20.66
N GLN A 221 17.42 58.85 -19.41
CA GLN A 221 17.82 60.17 -18.93
C GLN A 221 19.34 60.38 -18.96
N ILE A 222 20.12 59.35 -18.59
CA ILE A 222 21.59 59.40 -18.68
C ILE A 222 22.05 59.55 -20.15
N ALA A 223 21.40 58.87 -21.09
CA ALA A 223 21.73 58.96 -22.51
C ALA A 223 21.37 60.31 -23.14
N GLU A 224 20.28 60.94 -22.69
CA GLU A 224 19.81 62.24 -23.16
C GLU A 224 20.58 63.42 -22.53
N ASP A 225 20.88 63.36 -21.23
CA ASP A 225 21.60 64.41 -20.51
C ASP A 225 23.12 64.24 -20.61
N LYS A 226 23.70 64.93 -21.58
CA LYS A 226 25.15 64.99 -21.83
C LYS A 226 25.93 65.88 -20.85
N THR A 227 25.25 66.59 -19.94
CA THR A 227 25.90 67.56 -19.05
C THR A 227 26.39 66.88 -17.77
N ASN A 228 27.70 66.89 -17.49
CA ASN A 228 28.25 66.24 -16.29
C ASN A 228 28.25 67.19 -15.06
N THR A 229 27.07 67.70 -14.68
CA THR A 229 26.91 68.62 -13.54
C THR A 229 26.59 67.87 -12.25
N THR A 230 26.94 68.46 -11.10
CA THR A 230 26.58 67.92 -9.79
C THR A 230 25.06 67.86 -9.57
N GLU A 231 24.31 68.81 -10.12
CA GLU A 231 22.85 68.86 -10.00
C GLU A 231 22.17 67.68 -10.72
N ALA A 232 22.59 67.39 -11.95
CA ALA A 232 22.12 66.24 -12.70
C ALA A 232 22.42 64.91 -11.98
N SER A 233 23.63 64.76 -11.44
CA SER A 233 23.99 63.56 -10.66
C SER A 233 23.17 63.42 -9.37
N ASN A 234 22.86 64.53 -8.69
CA ASN A 234 21.99 64.52 -7.50
C ASN A 234 20.54 64.12 -7.83
N ASN A 235 20.03 64.57 -8.99
CA ASN A 235 18.69 64.20 -9.45
C ASN A 235 18.59 62.69 -9.75
N LEU A 236 19.57 62.12 -10.44
CA LEU A 236 19.62 60.68 -10.74
C LEU A 236 19.68 59.84 -9.46
N ASN A 237 20.48 60.25 -8.47
CA ASN A 237 20.52 59.60 -7.16
C ASN A 237 19.18 59.69 -6.42
N SER A 238 18.50 60.84 -6.49
CA SER A 238 17.17 61.01 -5.89
C SER A 238 16.15 60.05 -6.53
N LEU A 239 16.17 59.89 -7.85
CA LEU A 239 15.32 58.93 -8.57
C LEU A 239 15.66 57.48 -8.19
N PHE A 240 16.95 57.15 -8.08
CA PHE A 240 17.36 55.80 -7.64
C PHE A 240 16.83 55.47 -6.24
N ILE A 241 16.99 56.39 -5.27
CA ILE A 241 16.55 56.20 -3.88
C ILE A 241 15.03 56.27 -3.75
N GLY A 242 14.37 57.18 -4.47
CA GLY A 242 12.94 57.46 -4.35
C GLY A 242 12.04 56.54 -5.18
N ASP A 243 12.57 55.93 -6.25
CA ASP A 243 11.76 55.12 -7.18
C ASP A 243 12.26 53.68 -7.31
N ILE A 244 13.55 53.48 -7.62
CA ILE A 244 14.10 52.14 -7.87
C ILE A 244 14.20 51.33 -6.58
N MET A 245 14.78 51.90 -5.51
CA MET A 245 14.98 51.20 -4.23
C MET A 245 13.66 50.69 -3.63
N PRO A 246 12.57 51.48 -3.54
CA PRO A 246 11.28 50.98 -3.04
C PRO A 246 10.70 49.85 -3.89
N LYS A 247 10.81 49.93 -5.22
CA LYS A 247 10.35 48.86 -6.13
C LYS A 247 11.16 47.58 -5.96
N PHE A 248 12.48 47.70 -5.76
CA PHE A 248 13.34 46.57 -5.44
C PHE A 248 12.92 45.89 -4.13
N TYR A 249 12.67 46.66 -3.07
CA TYR A 249 12.22 46.07 -1.80
C TYR A 249 10.90 45.30 -1.95
N LYS A 250 9.94 45.82 -2.74
CA LYS A 250 8.69 45.10 -3.03
C LYS A 250 8.91 43.78 -3.78
N VAL A 251 9.88 43.74 -4.70
CA VAL A 251 10.27 42.50 -5.39
C VAL A 251 10.86 41.50 -4.40
N ILE A 252 11.81 41.92 -3.56
CA ILE A 252 12.43 41.05 -2.56
C ILE A 252 11.42 40.56 -1.52
N GLU A 253 10.51 41.42 -1.06
CA GLU A 253 9.42 41.04 -0.14
C GLU A 253 8.52 39.96 -0.75
N SER A 254 8.11 40.14 -2.02
CA SER A 254 7.28 39.14 -2.69
C SER A 254 8.02 37.81 -2.86
N ILE A 255 9.33 37.84 -3.17
CA ILE A 255 10.18 36.65 -3.25
C ILE A 255 10.29 35.96 -1.88
N ASP A 256 10.51 36.71 -0.80
CA ASP A 256 10.62 36.18 0.57
C ASP A 256 9.30 35.50 1.01
N ILE A 257 8.15 36.10 0.69
CA ILE A 257 6.84 35.50 1.01
C ILE A 257 6.66 34.18 0.25
N LEU A 258 6.94 34.14 -1.06
CA LEU A 258 6.85 32.91 -1.85
C LEU A 258 7.87 31.86 -1.38
N GLN A 259 9.07 32.27 -1.01
CA GLN A 259 10.10 31.38 -0.47
C GLN A 259 9.66 30.74 0.86
N LYS A 260 9.02 31.51 1.76
CA LYS A 260 8.44 30.98 3.00
C LYS A 260 7.39 29.91 2.74
N THR A 261 6.55 30.09 1.71
CA THR A 261 5.59 29.06 1.29
C THR A 261 6.31 27.76 0.92
N VAL A 262 7.32 27.81 0.04
CA VAL A 262 8.07 26.61 -0.38
C VAL A 262 8.79 25.92 0.79
N ASN A 263 9.41 26.70 1.68
CA ASN A 263 10.13 26.15 2.83
C ASN A 263 9.17 25.44 3.81
N SER A 264 7.96 25.97 3.99
CA SER A 264 6.92 25.31 4.78
C SER A 264 6.54 23.96 4.18
N ASP A 265 6.45 23.88 2.85
CA ASP A 265 6.10 22.63 2.17
C ASP A 265 7.23 21.59 2.30
N ILE A 266 8.50 21.98 2.16
CA ILE A 266 9.68 21.10 2.42
C ILE A 266 9.65 20.54 3.85
N SER A 267 9.30 21.38 4.83
CA SER A 267 9.12 20.94 6.21
C SER A 267 8.05 19.85 6.32
N GLY A 268 6.93 19.99 5.59
CA GLY A 268 5.88 18.98 5.48
C GLY A 268 6.38 17.65 4.91
N GLY A 269 7.21 17.66 3.87
CA GLY A 269 7.83 16.44 3.32
C GLY A 269 8.72 15.72 4.34
N ASN A 270 9.58 16.46 5.04
CA ASN A 270 10.44 15.89 6.09
C ASN A 270 9.62 15.34 7.27
N GLN A 271 8.56 16.04 7.67
CA GLN A 271 7.64 15.57 8.71
C GLN A 271 6.89 14.31 8.28
N ALA A 272 6.45 14.23 7.03
CA ALA A 272 5.80 13.04 6.48
C ALA A 272 6.73 11.82 6.50
N SER A 273 7.98 11.98 6.07
CA SER A 273 9.02 10.94 6.19
C SER A 273 9.25 10.55 7.66
N ALA A 274 9.33 11.50 8.58
CA ALA A 274 9.47 11.21 10.00
C ALA A 274 8.28 10.42 10.57
N ILE A 275 7.03 10.78 10.23
CA ILE A 275 5.82 10.04 10.63
C ILE A 275 5.86 8.61 10.07
N PHE A 276 6.31 8.41 8.83
CA PHE A 276 6.47 7.08 8.26
C PHE A 276 7.40 6.20 9.11
N HIS A 277 8.58 6.71 9.44
CA HIS A 277 9.57 5.94 10.20
C HIS A 277 9.22 5.77 11.68
N THR A 278 8.47 6.70 12.28
CA THR A 278 8.17 6.68 13.72
C THR A 278 6.81 6.08 14.06
N GLU A 279 5.85 6.11 13.13
CA GLU A 279 4.50 5.59 13.34
C GLU A 279 4.14 4.44 12.39
N SER A 280 4.26 4.64 11.08
CA SER A 280 3.79 3.66 10.08
C SER A 280 4.60 2.36 10.13
N SER A 281 5.90 2.45 9.91
CA SER A 281 6.78 1.27 9.83
C SER A 281 6.77 0.44 11.13
N PRO A 282 6.87 1.04 12.33
CA PRO A 282 6.77 0.26 13.57
C PRO A 282 5.42 -0.45 13.77
N ASN A 283 4.31 0.14 13.33
CA ASN A 283 3.00 -0.50 13.43
C ASN A 283 2.83 -1.61 12.39
N HIS A 284 3.38 -1.45 11.19
CA HIS A 284 3.42 -2.54 10.21
C HIS A 284 4.25 -3.73 10.70
N MET A 285 5.43 -3.50 11.28
CA MET A 285 6.24 -4.57 11.90
C MET A 285 5.46 -5.32 13.01
N LYS A 286 4.67 -4.62 13.82
CA LYS A 286 3.79 -5.26 14.82
C LYS A 286 2.72 -6.12 14.15
N MET A 287 2.12 -5.62 13.06
CA MET A 287 1.14 -6.39 12.28
C MET A 287 1.77 -7.65 11.69
N GLN A 288 2.94 -7.58 11.07
CA GLN A 288 3.65 -8.75 10.52
C GLN A 288 3.90 -9.81 11.61
N LYS A 289 4.35 -9.39 12.79
CA LYS A 289 4.53 -10.31 13.93
C LYS A 289 3.22 -10.97 14.33
N LEU A 290 2.12 -10.23 14.37
CA LEU A 290 0.80 -10.76 14.72
C LEU A 290 0.25 -11.68 13.61
N PHE A 291 0.42 -11.34 12.33
CA PHE A 291 0.09 -12.22 11.21
C PHE A 291 0.84 -13.54 11.28
N HIS A 292 2.13 -13.51 11.62
CA HIS A 292 2.91 -14.72 11.83
C HIS A 292 2.34 -15.57 12.98
N GLN A 293 2.06 -14.98 14.14
CA GLN A 293 1.47 -15.68 15.28
C GLN A 293 0.09 -16.27 14.97
N ILE A 294 -0.75 -15.52 14.25
CA ILE A 294 -2.06 -15.99 13.79
C ILE A 294 -1.87 -17.22 12.88
N ARG A 295 -0.94 -17.14 11.90
CA ARG A 295 -0.64 -18.26 11.01
C ARG A 295 -0.12 -19.49 11.77
N GLU A 296 0.73 -19.31 12.77
CA GLU A 296 1.18 -20.43 13.62
C GLU A 296 0.03 -21.13 14.35
N VAL A 297 -0.95 -20.36 14.85
CA VAL A 297 -2.14 -20.93 15.51
C VAL A 297 -3.03 -21.66 14.50
N VAL A 298 -3.22 -21.09 13.30
CA VAL A 298 -3.94 -21.77 12.22
C VAL A 298 -3.25 -23.08 11.84
N ASP A 299 -1.93 -23.06 11.63
CA ASP A 299 -1.14 -24.23 11.25
C ASP A 299 -1.20 -25.33 12.34
N LYS A 300 -1.19 -24.96 13.63
CA LYS A 300 -1.35 -25.91 14.76
C LYS A 300 -2.71 -26.58 14.80
N ASN A 301 -3.76 -25.86 14.39
CA ASN A 301 -5.15 -26.35 14.39
C ASN A 301 -5.56 -26.98 13.06
N THR A 302 -4.63 -27.11 12.11
CA THR A 302 -4.87 -27.71 10.79
C THR A 302 -4.48 -29.19 10.78
N VAL A 303 -5.38 -30.08 10.33
CA VAL A 303 -5.06 -31.51 10.13
C VAL A 303 -4.05 -31.60 8.99
N THR A 304 -2.80 -31.98 9.23
CA THR A 304 -1.81 -32.03 8.14
C THR A 304 -2.18 -33.05 7.05
N ASP A 305 -1.76 -32.80 5.81
CA ASP A 305 -1.92 -33.74 4.69
C ASP A 305 -1.40 -35.14 5.04
N GLU A 306 -0.31 -35.21 5.82
CA GLU A 306 0.26 -36.48 6.32
C GLU A 306 -0.72 -37.24 7.22
N LYS A 307 -1.40 -36.55 8.14
CA LYS A 307 -2.39 -37.17 9.02
C LYS A 307 -3.57 -37.68 8.21
N MET A 308 -4.06 -36.90 7.24
CA MET A 308 -5.12 -37.35 6.33
C MET A 308 -4.70 -38.57 5.52
N LEU A 309 -3.51 -38.56 4.93
CA LEU A 309 -2.99 -39.69 4.16
C LEU A 309 -2.86 -40.95 5.01
N MET A 310 -2.43 -40.82 6.27
CA MET A 310 -2.37 -41.93 7.21
C MET A 310 -3.77 -42.50 7.52
N LEU A 311 -4.78 -41.64 7.68
CA LEU A 311 -6.16 -42.05 7.93
C LEU A 311 -6.77 -42.76 6.71
N ALA A 312 -6.51 -42.24 5.50
CA ALA A 312 -6.90 -42.89 4.26
C ALA A 312 -6.25 -44.26 4.11
N TRP A 313 -4.94 -44.36 4.34
CA TRP A 313 -4.20 -45.63 4.29
C TRP A 313 -4.70 -46.65 5.30
N LYS A 314 -4.95 -46.25 6.56
CA LYS A 314 -5.51 -47.14 7.58
C LYS A 314 -6.88 -47.69 7.17
N THR A 315 -7.73 -46.84 6.60
CA THR A 315 -9.04 -47.23 6.09
C THR A 315 -8.91 -48.25 4.95
N LEU A 316 -8.02 -47.99 3.98
CA LEU A 316 -7.75 -48.90 2.86
C LEU A 316 -7.22 -50.27 3.33
N VAL A 317 -6.25 -50.27 4.25
CA VAL A 317 -5.66 -51.51 4.79
C VAL A 317 -6.70 -52.30 5.58
N LEU A 318 -7.55 -51.63 6.37
CA LEU A 318 -8.63 -52.29 7.10
C LEU A 318 -9.63 -52.95 6.15
N ILE A 319 -10.11 -52.23 5.13
CA ILE A 319 -11.03 -52.76 4.11
C ILE A 319 -10.39 -53.94 3.37
N MET A 320 -9.11 -53.83 3.02
CA MET A 320 -8.37 -54.89 2.35
C MET A 320 -8.32 -56.17 3.19
N TRP A 321 -7.95 -56.07 4.47
CA TRP A 321 -7.90 -57.24 5.35
C TRP A 321 -9.27 -57.85 5.60
N VAL A 322 -10.31 -57.03 5.83
CA VAL A 322 -11.69 -57.53 5.98
C VAL A 322 -12.11 -58.24 4.68
N GLY A 323 -11.81 -57.68 3.50
CA GLY A 323 -12.09 -58.30 2.21
C GLY A 323 -11.39 -59.65 2.02
N ILE A 324 -10.10 -59.75 2.34
CA ILE A 324 -9.35 -61.01 2.26
C ILE A 324 -9.98 -62.08 3.18
N ILE A 325 -10.29 -61.72 4.43
CA ILE A 325 -10.93 -62.62 5.39
C ILE A 325 -12.32 -63.04 4.89
N SER A 326 -13.06 -62.11 4.29
CA SER A 326 -14.40 -62.35 3.72
C SER A 326 -14.35 -63.37 2.60
N ILE A 327 -13.41 -63.24 1.66
CA ILE A 327 -13.20 -64.17 0.54
C ILE A 327 -12.83 -65.56 1.07
N PHE A 328 -11.94 -65.62 2.05
CA PHE A 328 -11.53 -66.88 2.67
C PHE A 328 -12.70 -67.59 3.37
N LEU A 329 -13.49 -66.86 4.16
CA LEU A 329 -14.69 -67.37 4.82
C LEU A 329 -15.75 -67.85 3.82
N ALA A 330 -15.97 -67.09 2.73
CA ALA A 330 -16.88 -67.47 1.66
C ALA A 330 -16.43 -68.76 0.97
N GLY A 331 -15.14 -68.94 0.70
CA GLY A 331 -14.58 -70.16 0.14
C GLY A 331 -14.74 -71.38 1.06
N LEU A 332 -14.47 -71.22 2.37
CA LEU A 332 -14.70 -72.27 3.37
C LEU A 332 -16.18 -72.66 3.46
N MET A 333 -17.09 -71.69 3.42
CA MET A 333 -18.52 -71.97 3.40
C MET A 333 -18.95 -72.69 2.12
N ALA A 334 -18.49 -72.25 0.95
CA ALA A 334 -18.81 -72.87 -0.33
C ALA A 334 -18.41 -74.35 -0.35
N THR A 335 -17.19 -74.67 0.09
CA THR A 335 -16.72 -76.07 0.16
C THR A 335 -17.50 -76.92 1.16
N ARG A 336 -17.90 -76.37 2.31
CA ARG A 336 -18.75 -77.09 3.27
C ARG A 336 -20.17 -77.31 2.78
N LEU A 337 -20.78 -76.33 2.11
CA LEU A 337 -22.11 -76.46 1.51
C LEU A 337 -22.10 -77.50 0.38
N GLN A 338 -21.07 -77.46 -0.48
CA GLN A 338 -20.88 -78.47 -1.53
C GLN A 338 -20.80 -79.88 -0.93
N ARG A 339 -19.99 -80.09 0.13
CA ARG A 339 -19.88 -81.40 0.79
C ARG A 339 -21.14 -81.83 1.54
N SER A 340 -21.86 -80.90 2.16
CA SER A 340 -23.03 -81.23 2.98
C SER A 340 -24.31 -81.43 2.17
N ILE A 341 -24.40 -80.91 0.94
CA ILE A 341 -25.64 -80.89 0.15
C ILE A 341 -25.46 -81.63 -1.18
N VAL A 342 -24.40 -81.33 -1.94
CA VAL A 342 -24.21 -81.88 -3.30
C VAL A 342 -23.83 -83.35 -3.27
N LEU A 343 -22.95 -83.75 -2.35
CA LEU A 343 -22.49 -85.14 -2.21
C LEU A 343 -23.64 -86.13 -1.87
N PRO A 344 -24.52 -85.84 -0.88
CA PRO A 344 -25.70 -86.68 -0.63
C PRO A 344 -26.72 -86.70 -1.76
N LEU A 345 -26.91 -85.58 -2.47
CA LEU A 345 -27.83 -85.51 -3.61
C LEU A 345 -27.32 -86.30 -4.82
N HIS A 346 -26.02 -86.24 -5.11
CA HIS A 346 -25.39 -87.05 -6.16
C HIS A 346 -25.43 -88.55 -5.83
N PHE A 347 -25.34 -88.92 -4.55
CA PHE A 347 -25.54 -90.29 -4.11
C PHE A 347 -26.98 -90.76 -4.37
N LEU A 348 -27.97 -89.93 -4.05
CA LEU A 348 -29.39 -90.24 -4.28
C LEU A 348 -29.76 -90.28 -5.77
N SER A 349 -29.20 -89.40 -6.61
CA SER A 349 -29.50 -89.40 -8.06
C SER A 349 -28.80 -90.52 -8.83
N ASN A 350 -27.73 -91.11 -8.28
CA ASN A 350 -27.09 -92.30 -8.86
C ASN A 350 -27.73 -93.62 -8.40
N GLN A 351 -28.68 -93.56 -7.46
CA GLN A 351 -29.45 -94.72 -6.98
C GLN A 351 -30.87 -94.78 -7.55
N LEU A 352 -31.30 -93.73 -8.25
CA LEU A 352 -32.49 -93.69 -9.12
C LEU A 352 -32.05 -93.92 -10.57
#